data_AF-A0A7W0A5G2-F1
#
_entry.id   AF-A0A7W0A5G2-F1
#
_cell.length_a   1.000
_cell.length_b   1.000
_cell.length_c   1.000
_cell.angle_alpha   90.00
_cell.angle_beta   90.00
_cell.angle_gamma   90.00
#
_symmetry.space_group_name_H-M   'P 1'
#
loop_
_entity.id
_entity.type
_entity.pdbx_description
1 polymer ?
#
loop_
_entity_poly.entity_id
_entity_poly.type
_entity_poly.pdbx_seq_one_letter_code
_entity_poly.pdbx_strand_id
1 'polypeptide(L)'
;MVTMLADVRTEAEQRTAEEILDLLGRRFRPEVVQQRKIGGRQVAYVPVAAVIERLNRACNTWNFRIVSRQTDTMLLNRWNAETRKSEPREVP
;
A
#
# COMPACT_ATOMS: atom_id res chain seq x y z
N MET A 1 24.47 14.45 -6.36
CA MET A 1 24.96 14.08 -5.01
C MET A 1 23.94 14.60 -4.02
N VAL A 2 23.03 13.74 -3.54
CA VAL A 2 21.95 14.15 -2.62
C VAL A 2 22.27 13.56 -1.27
N THR A 3 22.71 14.41 -0.35
CA THR A 3 22.97 14.09 1.04
C THR A 3 21.63 14.02 1.76
N MET A 4 21.09 12.82 1.96
CA MET A 4 19.98 12.61 2.89
C MET A 4 20.60 12.48 4.28
N LEU A 5 20.54 13.56 5.06
CA LEU A 5 20.75 13.55 6.49
C LEU A 5 19.74 12.57 7.08
N ALA A 6 20.21 11.38 7.45
CA ALA A 6 19.47 10.49 8.32
C ALA A 6 19.38 11.21 9.67
N ASP A 7 18.23 11.85 9.91
CA ASP A 7 17.92 12.49 11.17
C ASP A 7 18.19 11.51 12.31
N VAL A 8 19.04 12.00 13.22
CA VAL A 8 19.43 11.39 14.47
C VAL A 8 18.16 11.09 15.27
N ARG A 9 17.72 9.83 15.26
CA ARG A 9 16.80 9.34 16.29
C ARG A 9 17.65 9.01 17.52
N THR A 10 17.69 9.98 18.43
CA THR A 10 17.95 9.81 19.85
C THR A 10 17.39 8.48 20.34
N GLU A 11 18.22 7.75 21.07
CA GLU A 11 17.98 6.42 21.66
C GLU A 11 16.51 6.23 22.07
N ALA A 12 15.73 5.61 21.19
CA ALA A 12 14.37 5.25 21.49
C ALA A 12 14.42 4.04 22.42
N GLU A 13 13.94 4.19 23.66
CA GLU A 13 13.62 3.07 24.53
C GLU A 13 12.90 2.01 23.70
N GLN A 14 13.52 0.84 23.57
CA GLN A 14 12.97 -0.24 22.78
C GLN A 14 11.69 -0.70 23.47
N ARG A 15 10.55 -0.55 22.79
CA ARG A 15 9.25 -1.01 23.31
C ARG A 15 9.26 -2.51 23.50
N THR A 16 8.60 -2.99 24.55
CA THR A 16 8.44 -4.43 24.78
C THR A 16 7.48 -5.04 23.77
N ALA A 17 7.48 -6.37 23.68
CA ALA A 17 6.55 -7.08 22.82
C ALA A 17 5.09 -6.81 23.21
N GLU A 18 4.78 -6.74 24.51
CA GLU A 18 3.41 -6.45 24.97
C GLU A 18 2.94 -5.05 24.54
N GLU A 19 3.80 -4.04 24.66
CA GLU A 19 3.49 -2.67 24.27
C GLU A 19 3.26 -2.53 22.77
N ILE A 20 4.09 -3.20 21.96
CA ILE A 20 3.95 -3.23 20.51
C ILE A 20 2.60 -3.86 20.13
N LEU A 21 2.26 -5.00 20.74
CA LEU A 21 1.00 -5.70 20.48
C LEU A 21 -0.22 -4.89 20.90
N ASP A 22 -0.18 -4.21 22.04
CA ASP A 22 -1.25 -3.32 22.48
C ASP A 22 -1.49 -2.19 21.46
N LEU A 23 -0.42 -1.52 21.02
CA LEU A 23 -0.52 -0.43 20.05
C LEU A 23 -1.04 -0.90 18.68
N LEU A 24 -0.62 -2.08 18.21
CA LEU A 24 -1.07 -2.66 16.95
C LEU A 24 -2.53 -3.16 17.02
N GLY A 25 -2.94 -3.72 18.17
CA GLY A 25 -4.26 -4.31 18.39
C GLY A 25 -5.40 -3.28 18.51
N ARG A 26 -5.08 -2.01 18.79
CA ARG A 26 -6.08 -0.93 18.86
C ARG A 26 -6.83 -0.77 17.54
N ARG A 27 -8.16 -0.63 17.61
CA ARG A 27 -8.98 -0.33 16.41
C ARG A 27 -8.54 0.98 15.77
N PHE A 28 -8.63 1.08 14.43
CA PHE A 28 -8.52 2.38 13.78
C PHE A 28 -9.71 3.25 14.18
N ARG A 29 -9.47 4.54 14.39
CA ARG A 29 -10.56 5.45 14.69
C ARG A 29 -11.47 5.59 13.47
N PRO A 30 -12.79 5.79 13.65
CA PRO A 30 -13.72 5.87 12.54
C PRO A 30 -13.36 6.94 11.50
N GLU A 31 -12.74 8.04 11.92
CA GLU A 31 -12.36 9.16 11.03
C GLU A 31 -11.26 8.80 10.03
N VAL A 32 -10.48 7.75 10.33
CA VAL A 32 -9.42 7.24 9.46
C VAL A 32 -9.99 6.27 8.42
N VAL A 33 -11.14 5.66 8.70
CA VAL A 33 -11.76 4.69 7.80
C VAL A 33 -12.44 5.43 6.65
N GLN A 34 -11.98 5.18 5.44
CA GLN A 34 -12.53 5.77 4.22
C GLN A 34 -13.46 4.78 3.53
N GLN A 35 -14.32 5.27 2.63
CA GLN A 35 -15.20 4.45 1.81
C GLN A 35 -14.94 4.71 0.34
N ARG A 36 -14.98 3.65 -0.47
CA ARG A 36 -14.93 3.75 -1.93
C ARG A 36 -15.99 2.88 -2.57
N LYS A 37 -16.50 3.33 -3.71
CA LYS A 37 -17.46 2.58 -4.52
C LYS A 37 -16.73 1.63 -5.47
N ILE A 38 -17.01 0.34 -5.37
CA ILE A 38 -16.48 -0.70 -6.26
C ILE A 38 -17.65 -1.53 -6.78
N GLY A 39 -17.84 -1.59 -8.09
CA GLY A 39 -18.90 -2.40 -8.71
C GLY A 39 -20.31 -2.08 -8.17
N GLY A 40 -20.59 -0.80 -7.88
CA GLY A 40 -21.88 -0.37 -7.31
C GLY A 40 -22.01 -0.47 -5.79
N ARG A 41 -21.11 -1.19 -5.10
CA ARG A 41 -21.12 -1.35 -3.64
C ARG A 41 -20.18 -0.37 -2.95
N GLN A 42 -20.57 0.12 -1.77
CA GLN A 42 -19.66 0.87 -0.90
C GLN A 42 -18.81 -0.11 -0.08
N VAL A 43 -17.50 0.08 -0.11
CA VAL A 43 -16.52 -0.75 0.60
C VAL A 43 -15.66 0.16 1.48
N ALA A 44 -15.62 -0.13 2.78
CA ALA A 44 -14.77 0.56 3.73
C ALA A 44 -13.31 0.06 3.62
N TYR A 45 -12.35 0.96 3.79
CA TYR A 45 -10.93 0.63 3.80
C TYR A 45 -10.15 1.61 4.69
N VAL A 46 -8.95 1.22 5.11
CA VAL A 46 -8.00 2.09 5.81
C VAL A 46 -6.95 2.55 4.81
N PRO A 47 -6.66 3.85 4.68
CA PRO A 47 -5.59 4.34 3.81
C PRO A 47 -4.23 3.79 4.21
N VAL A 48 -3.40 3.45 3.21
CA VAL A 48 -2.05 2.90 3.43
C VAL A 48 -1.19 3.80 4.32
N ALA A 49 -1.28 5.13 4.13
CA ALA A 49 -0.55 6.10 4.94
C ALA A 49 -0.81 5.95 6.45
N ALA A 50 -2.08 5.71 6.84
CA ALA A 50 -2.44 5.53 8.25
C ALA A 50 -1.93 4.20 8.83
N VAL A 51 -1.84 3.16 8.00
CA VAL A 51 -1.23 1.88 8.40
C VAL A 51 0.27 2.06 8.62
N ILE A 52 0.96 2.71 7.68
CA ILE A 52 2.40 3.02 7.78
C ILE A 52 2.69 3.87 9.02
N GLU A 53 1.88 4.89 9.30
CA GLU A 53 2.03 5.73 10.48
C GLU A 53 1.90 4.92 11.77
N ARG A 54 0.93 4.00 11.84
CA ARG A 54 0.79 3.10 12.99
C ARG A 54 2.02 2.21 13.17
N LEU A 55 2.53 1.60 12.10
CA LEU A 55 3.72 0.75 12.15
C LEU A 55 4.95 1.56 12.61
N ASN A 56 5.12 2.78 12.11
CA ASN A 56 6.19 3.70 12.51
C ASN A 56 6.11 4.10 13.99
N ARG A 57 4.92 4.15 14.57
CA ARG A 57 4.70 4.50 15.98
C ARG A 57 4.82 3.30 16.90
N ALA A 58 4.29 2.15 16.49
CA ALA A 58 4.21 0.97 17.33
C ALA A 58 5.52 0.17 17.32
N CYS A 59 6.07 -0.13 16.15
CA CYS A 59 7.21 -1.03 16.03
C CYS A 59 8.53 -0.30 16.25
N ASN A 60 9.47 -0.95 16.94
CA ASN A 60 10.85 -0.47 17.04
C ASN A 60 11.52 -0.44 15.65
N THR A 61 11.26 -1.49 14.85
CA THR A 61 11.64 -1.60 13.44
C THR A 61 10.57 -2.38 12.67
N TRP A 62 10.39 -2.07 11.39
CA TRP A 62 9.56 -2.86 10.47
C TRP A 62 10.09 -2.69 9.04
N ASN A 63 9.87 -3.71 8.22
CA ASN A 63 10.23 -3.68 6.80
C ASN A 63 9.16 -4.40 5.99
N PHE A 64 9.08 -4.08 4.71
CA PHE A 64 8.22 -4.77 3.76
C PHE A 64 8.99 -5.02 2.46
N ARG A 65 8.70 -6.14 1.82
CA ARG A 65 9.25 -6.50 0.51
C ARG A 65 8.14 -7.08 -0.37
N ILE A 66 8.05 -6.61 -1.61
CA ILE A 66 7.21 -7.23 -2.63
C ILE A 66 7.95 -8.48 -3.12
N VAL A 67 7.44 -9.66 -2.78
CA VAL A 67 8.07 -10.96 -3.11
C VAL A 67 7.78 -11.36 -4.56
N SER A 68 6.56 -11.09 -5.03
CA SER A 68 6.17 -11.29 -6.42
C SER A 68 5.10 -10.27 -6.79
N ARG A 69 5.10 -9.84 -8.06
CA ARG A 69 4.04 -9.02 -8.63
C ARG A 69 3.67 -9.64 -9.97
N GLN A 70 2.67 -10.51 -9.95
CA GLN A 70 2.02 -10.93 -11.18
C GLN A 70 1.23 -9.73 -11.69
N THR A 71 1.78 -9.09 -12.72
CA THR A 71 1.03 -8.08 -13.45
C THR A 71 0.26 -8.86 -14.49
N ASP A 72 -1.02 -9.10 -14.26
CA ASP A 72 -1.92 -9.49 -15.34
C ASP A 72 -1.93 -8.32 -16.31
N THR A 73 -0.98 -8.34 -17.24
CA THR A 73 -0.96 -7.42 -18.37
C THR A 73 -2.19 -7.79 -19.15
N MET A 74 -3.31 -7.06 -18.94
CA MET A 74 -4.48 -7.22 -19.78
C MET A 74 -3.99 -7.11 -21.21
N LEU A 75 -4.06 -8.21 -21.97
CA LEU A 75 -3.73 -8.23 -23.38
C LEU A 75 -4.78 -7.36 -24.08
N LEU A 76 -4.54 -6.06 -24.11
CA LEU A 76 -5.40 -5.12 -24.80
C LEU A 76 -5.27 -5.38 -26.30
N ASN A 77 -6.41 -5.41 -26.98
CA ASN A 77 -6.48 -5.44 -28.43
C ASN A 77 -5.60 -4.33 -29.00
N ARG A 78 -4.88 -4.64 -30.08
CA ARG A 78 -3.99 -3.67 -30.74
C ARG A 78 -4.87 -2.61 -31.39
N TRP A 79 -4.62 -1.34 -31.09
CA TRP A 79 -5.24 -0.25 -31.85
C TRP A 79 -4.63 -0.19 -33.26
N ASN A 80 -5.47 -0.34 -34.28
CA ASN A 80 -5.10 -0.13 -35.68
C ASN A 80 -5.45 1.32 -36.07
N ALA A 81 -4.43 2.12 -36.36
CA ALA A 81 -4.59 3.53 -36.69
C ALA A 81 -5.24 3.77 -38.06
N GLU A 82 -5.07 2.83 -39.01
CA GLU A 82 -5.60 2.94 -40.37
C GLU A 82 -7.10 2.64 -40.40
N THR A 83 -7.55 1.63 -39.65
CA THR A 83 -8.96 1.23 -39.58
C THR A 83 -9.73 1.90 -38.44
N ARG A 84 -9.02 2.61 -37.54
CA ARG A 84 -9.54 3.23 -36.31
C ARG A 84 -10.33 2.25 -35.43
N LYS A 85 -9.86 1.01 -35.35
CA LYS A 85 -10.49 -0.08 -34.59
C LYS A 85 -9.45 -0.84 -33.78
N SER A 86 -9.90 -1.44 -32.68
CA SER A 86 -9.08 -2.35 -31.87
C SER A 86 -9.17 -3.76 -32.44
N GLU A 87 -8.06 -4.31 -32.89
CA GLU A 87 -7.96 -5.65 -33.48
C GLU A 87 -7.46 -6.66 -32.42
N PRO A 88 -8.03 -7.88 -32.37
CA PRO A 88 -7.52 -8.95 -31.50
C PRO A 88 -6.03 -9.18 -31.77
N ARG A 89 -5.25 -9.25 -30.70
CA ARG A 89 -3.83 -9.59 -30.81
C ARG A 89 -3.73 -11.10 -30.92
N GLU A 90 -3.14 -11.62 -32.01
CA GLU A 90 -2.85 -13.06 -32.11
C GLU A 90 -1.88 -13.43 -30.98
N VAL A 91 -2.33 -14.31 -30.08
CA VAL A 91 -1.53 -14.83 -28.98
C VAL A 91 -0.81 -16.08 -29.50
N PRO A 92 0.52 -16.21 -29.37
CA PRO A 92 1.22 -17.45 -29.65
C PRO A 92 0.80 -18.59 -28.70
#